data_AF-J4W7Q3-F1
#
_entry.id   AF-J4W7Q3-F1
#
_cell.length_a   1.000
_cell.length_b   1.000
_cell.length_c   1.000
_cell.angle_alpha   90.00
_cell.angle_beta   90.00
_cell.angle_gamma   90.00
#
_symmetry.space_group_name_H-M   'P 1'
#
loop_
_entity.id
_entity.type
_entity.pdbx_description
1 polymer ?
#
loop_
_entity_poly.entity_id
_entity_poly.type
_entity_poly.pdbx_seq_one_letter_code
_entity_poly.pdbx_strand_id
1 'polypeptide(L)'
;MSFTINPRVLSVLSLAVVSVASQWTGAYNATAVTDRDGPAPECIIKSFATDTITSVLPCTCTGGNVTADCNWNYEGKTYSTVRDAECKCATTGVLVLETDSLKAYTKSKPNAVNGCVCDPAEPGKGEPDADGLVVAAGDCWCLSERLKANSGLKEAEEQKSDTEVDKSEPVKAQKPDTEVDSSEPVKPSFCTQKPAAPVDAAAAPLDAAAVRKCSTELDNSRITKTSLCDQLKEDEDTEMTERMKAILPSCTVAALTEICKSS
;
A
#
# COMPACT_ATOMS: atom_id res chain seq x y z
N MET A 1 -58.61 -48.98 0.91
CA MET A 1 -58.44 -47.78 0.04
C MET A 1 -56.96 -47.48 0.03
N SER A 2 -56.29 -47.76 -1.09
CA SER A 2 -54.84 -47.63 -1.23
C SER A 2 -54.53 -46.30 -1.92
N PHE A 3 -53.75 -45.45 -1.27
CA PHE A 3 -53.29 -44.18 -1.86
C PHE A 3 -51.89 -44.37 -2.43
N THR A 4 -51.78 -44.22 -3.75
CA THR A 4 -50.51 -44.24 -4.49
C THR A 4 -49.96 -42.81 -4.54
N ILE A 5 -48.91 -42.53 -3.78
CA ILE A 5 -48.20 -41.23 -3.80
C ILE A 5 -47.14 -41.30 -4.92
N ASN A 6 -47.25 -40.39 -5.89
CA ASN A 6 -46.40 -40.33 -7.08
C ASN A 6 -45.11 -39.52 -6.78
N PRO A 7 -43.90 -40.12 -6.82
CA PRO A 7 -42.67 -39.46 -6.35
C PRO A 7 -41.92 -38.78 -7.51
N ARG A 8 -42.56 -37.86 -8.25
CA ARG A 8 -41.96 -37.28 -9.47
C ARG A 8 -42.14 -35.76 -9.63
N VAL A 9 -42.05 -34.94 -8.57
CA VAL A 9 -41.91 -33.47 -8.72
C VAL A 9 -41.20 -32.83 -7.52
N LEU A 10 -40.03 -33.34 -7.10
CA LEU A 10 -39.27 -32.78 -5.95
C LEU A 10 -37.77 -32.69 -6.24
N SER A 11 -37.37 -32.25 -7.44
CA SER A 11 -35.97 -32.35 -7.88
C SER A 11 -35.38 -31.13 -8.60
N VAL A 12 -35.87 -29.89 -8.40
CA VAL A 12 -35.20 -28.70 -8.96
C VAL A 12 -35.30 -27.42 -8.11
N LEU A 13 -35.57 -27.53 -6.80
CA LEU A 13 -35.22 -26.45 -5.86
C LEU A 13 -33.80 -26.70 -5.35
N SER A 14 -32.86 -26.82 -6.30
CA SER A 14 -31.44 -26.64 -6.03
C SER A 14 -31.30 -25.18 -5.63
N LEU A 15 -31.42 -24.94 -4.32
CA LEU A 15 -30.98 -23.73 -3.65
C LEU A 15 -29.51 -23.51 -4.02
N ALA A 16 -29.31 -22.86 -5.16
CA ALA A 16 -28.12 -22.10 -5.47
C ALA A 16 -28.15 -20.89 -4.52
N VAL A 17 -28.02 -21.15 -3.22
CA VAL A 17 -27.35 -20.22 -2.33
C VAL A 17 -25.91 -20.28 -2.78
N VAL A 18 -25.64 -19.67 -3.94
CA VAL A 18 -24.29 -19.28 -4.31
C VAL A 18 -23.91 -18.36 -3.17
N SER A 19 -23.12 -18.88 -2.24
CA SER A 19 -22.60 -18.12 -1.12
C SER A 19 -22.16 -16.79 -1.70
N VAL A 20 -22.83 -15.70 -1.30
CA VAL A 20 -22.47 -14.32 -1.68
C VAL A 20 -21.20 -13.94 -0.93
N ALA A 21 -20.24 -14.87 -0.90
CA ALA A 21 -18.95 -14.72 -0.28
C ALA A 21 -18.24 -13.66 -1.11
N SER A 22 -18.23 -12.47 -0.54
CA SER A 22 -17.22 -11.47 -0.80
C SER A 22 -17.32 -10.86 -2.21
N GLN A 23 -18.52 -10.42 -2.60
CA GLN A 23 -18.67 -9.59 -3.78
C GLN A 23 -18.04 -8.21 -3.53
N TRP A 24 -17.19 -7.78 -4.45
CA TRP A 24 -16.67 -6.42 -4.49
C TRP A 24 -17.74 -5.48 -5.06
N THR A 25 -17.90 -4.32 -4.44
CA THR A 25 -18.82 -3.26 -4.88
C THR A 25 -18.11 -1.92 -4.98
N GLY A 26 -18.74 -0.95 -5.66
CA GLY A 26 -18.18 0.39 -5.85
C GLY A 26 -17.31 0.49 -7.11
N ALA A 27 -16.27 1.31 -7.05
CA ALA A 27 -15.31 1.52 -8.13
C ALA A 27 -13.93 1.82 -7.53
N TYR A 28 -12.86 1.42 -8.24
CA TYR A 28 -11.50 1.80 -7.87
C TYR A 28 -11.03 2.94 -8.77
N ASN A 29 -10.02 3.67 -8.33
CA ASN A 29 -9.37 4.68 -9.15
C ASN A 29 -7.86 4.39 -9.13
N ALA A 30 -7.28 4.28 -10.33
CA ALA A 30 -5.86 4.01 -10.50
C ALA A 30 -5.07 5.26 -10.93
N THR A 31 -5.73 6.42 -11.08
CA THR A 31 -5.06 7.69 -11.30
C THR A 31 -4.14 7.98 -10.12
N ALA A 32 -2.89 8.33 -10.45
CA ALA A 32 -1.95 8.82 -9.46
C ALA A 32 -2.42 10.18 -8.91
N VAL A 33 -2.72 10.23 -7.62
CA VAL A 33 -2.92 11.48 -6.86
C VAL A 33 -1.56 12.12 -6.56
N THR A 34 -1.46 13.45 -6.63
CA THR A 34 -0.20 14.13 -6.30
C THR A 34 0.17 13.89 -4.83
N ASP A 35 1.40 13.41 -4.57
CA ASP A 35 1.89 13.02 -3.22
C ASP A 35 1.78 14.12 -2.14
N ARG A 36 1.53 15.38 -2.54
CA ARG A 36 1.39 16.52 -1.63
C ARG A 36 0.06 16.56 -0.90
N ASP A 37 -0.99 16.06 -1.52
CA ASP A 37 -2.33 16.11 -0.98
C ASP A 37 -2.59 14.72 -0.40
N GLY A 38 -2.30 14.56 0.90
CA GLY A 38 -2.69 13.35 1.62
C GLY A 38 -4.16 13.01 1.37
N PRO A 39 -4.58 11.75 1.55
CA PRO A 39 -5.95 11.36 1.29
C PRO A 39 -6.90 12.19 2.17
N ALA A 40 -8.12 12.42 1.69
CA ALA A 40 -9.11 13.19 2.45
C ALA A 40 -9.29 12.55 3.86
N PRO A 41 -9.55 13.34 4.92
CA PRO A 41 -9.56 12.83 6.29
C PRO A 41 -10.48 11.61 6.51
N GLU A 42 -11.61 11.55 5.82
CA GLU A 42 -12.55 10.43 5.83
C GLU A 42 -12.02 9.15 5.17
N CYS A 43 -11.01 9.29 4.30
CA CYS A 43 -10.35 8.19 3.59
C CYS A 43 -9.17 7.61 4.38
N ILE A 44 -8.69 8.31 5.41
CA ILE A 44 -7.57 7.87 6.26
C ILE A 44 -8.03 6.72 7.16
N ILE A 45 -7.37 5.56 7.07
CA ILE A 45 -7.57 4.48 8.05
C ILE A 45 -6.98 4.89 9.41
N LYS A 46 -7.56 4.42 10.52
CA LYS A 46 -7.30 4.97 11.86
C LYS A 46 -5.82 4.92 12.24
N SER A 47 -5.10 3.89 11.80
CA SER A 47 -3.67 3.70 12.06
C SER A 47 -2.80 4.76 11.40
N PHE A 48 -3.23 5.33 10.27
CA PHE A 48 -2.55 6.43 9.59
C PHE A 48 -3.00 7.81 10.07
N ALA A 49 -4.11 7.90 10.82
CA ALA A 49 -4.55 9.16 11.43
C ALA A 49 -3.71 9.57 12.66
N THR A 50 -2.76 8.73 13.09
CA THR A 50 -1.88 9.01 14.24
C THR A 50 -0.44 9.23 13.78
N ASP A 51 0.32 10.04 14.53
CA ASP A 51 1.71 10.38 14.22
C ASP A 51 2.67 9.16 14.20
N THR A 52 2.21 8.01 14.70
CA THR A 52 2.97 6.77 14.74
C THR A 52 2.34 5.71 13.83
N ILE A 53 2.69 5.71 12.54
CA ILE A 53 2.37 4.64 11.59
C ILE A 53 3.09 3.36 12.04
N THR A 54 2.50 2.63 12.97
CA THR A 54 3.17 1.53 13.68
C THR A 54 2.41 0.23 13.65
N SER A 55 1.18 0.22 13.14
CA SER A 55 0.26 -0.90 13.35
C SER A 55 -0.39 -1.43 12.08
N VAL A 56 0.12 -1.06 10.91
CA VAL A 56 -0.44 -1.55 9.66
C VAL A 56 0.18 -2.87 9.24
N LEU A 57 -0.68 -3.83 8.92
CA LEU A 57 -0.29 -5.20 8.61
C LEU A 57 -0.54 -5.46 7.12
N PRO A 58 0.31 -6.25 6.43
CA PRO A 58 0.00 -6.70 5.08
C PRO A 58 -1.15 -7.71 5.16
N CYS A 59 -2.16 -7.46 4.33
CA CYS A 59 -3.42 -8.19 4.34
C CYS A 59 -3.83 -8.65 2.95
N THR A 60 -4.65 -9.68 2.96
CA THR A 60 -5.40 -10.16 1.80
C THR A 60 -6.88 -10.03 2.12
N CYS A 61 -7.58 -9.30 1.27
CA CYS A 61 -8.99 -8.97 1.44
C CYS A 61 -9.85 -9.65 0.37
N THR A 62 -11.09 -9.96 0.74
CA THR A 62 -12.11 -10.45 -0.19
C THR A 62 -13.38 -9.62 0.00
N GLY A 63 -13.97 -9.19 -1.13
CA GLY A 63 -15.20 -8.41 -1.14
C GLY A 63 -15.05 -7.04 -0.47
N GLY A 64 -16.19 -6.39 -0.24
CA GLY A 64 -16.25 -5.08 0.40
C GLY A 64 -16.65 -3.97 -0.58
N ASN A 65 -16.62 -2.74 -0.10
CA ASN A 65 -16.96 -1.54 -0.84
C ASN A 65 -15.71 -0.71 -1.12
N VAL A 66 -15.44 -0.47 -2.40
CA VAL A 66 -14.30 0.34 -2.85
C VAL A 66 -14.79 1.73 -3.19
N THR A 67 -14.13 2.74 -2.62
CA THR A 67 -14.47 4.15 -2.84
C THR A 67 -13.43 4.79 -3.75
N ALA A 68 -13.84 5.13 -4.97
CA ALA A 68 -12.98 5.71 -5.99
C ALA A 68 -12.47 7.12 -5.67
N ASP A 69 -13.16 7.85 -4.79
CA ASP A 69 -12.76 9.20 -4.36
C ASP A 69 -11.71 9.16 -3.23
N CYS A 70 -11.46 7.98 -2.66
CA CYS A 70 -10.57 7.78 -1.54
C CYS A 70 -9.31 7.00 -1.96
N ASN A 71 -8.41 7.67 -2.66
CA ASN A 71 -7.13 7.10 -3.08
C ASN A 71 -5.95 7.70 -2.33
N TRP A 72 -4.88 6.92 -2.26
CA TRP A 72 -3.62 7.33 -1.68
C TRP A 72 -2.46 6.82 -2.52
N ASN A 73 -1.45 7.65 -2.71
CA ASN A 73 -0.20 7.27 -3.35
C ASN A 73 0.89 7.06 -2.32
N TYR A 74 1.53 5.88 -2.39
CA TYR A 74 2.65 5.53 -1.53
C TYR A 74 3.67 4.72 -2.30
N GLU A 75 4.91 5.17 -2.30
CA GLU A 75 6.03 4.53 -3.02
C GLU A 75 5.70 4.27 -4.50
N GLY A 76 5.05 5.22 -5.16
CA GLY A 76 4.66 5.12 -6.58
C GLY A 76 3.51 4.14 -6.86
N LYS A 77 2.81 3.67 -5.83
CA LYS A 77 1.64 2.80 -5.97
C LYS A 77 0.37 3.51 -5.49
N THR A 78 -0.70 3.36 -6.26
CA THR A 78 -2.03 3.86 -5.91
C THR A 78 -2.79 2.80 -5.10
N TYR A 79 -3.35 3.22 -3.99
CA TYR A 79 -4.25 2.43 -3.15
C TYR A 79 -5.63 3.06 -3.18
N SER A 80 -6.68 2.26 -3.23
CA SER A 80 -8.06 2.70 -2.99
C SER A 80 -8.54 2.21 -1.63
N THR A 81 -9.38 3.03 -0.99
CA THR A 81 -9.99 2.68 0.28
C THR A 81 -11.06 1.62 0.09
N VAL A 82 -11.00 0.61 0.95
CA VAL A 82 -11.90 -0.53 1.01
C VAL A 82 -12.53 -0.60 2.39
N ARG A 83 -13.85 -0.69 2.41
CA ARG A 83 -14.68 -0.81 3.62
C ARG A 83 -15.42 -2.13 3.62
N ASP A 84 -15.76 -2.64 4.80
CA ASP A 84 -16.57 -3.85 4.98
C ASP A 84 -16.01 -5.09 4.25
N ALA A 85 -14.69 -5.17 4.08
CA ALA A 85 -14.03 -6.31 3.46
C ALA A 85 -13.71 -7.38 4.50
N GLU A 86 -13.74 -8.64 4.08
CA GLU A 86 -13.22 -9.74 4.89
C GLU A 86 -11.71 -9.87 4.63
N CYS A 87 -10.91 -9.38 5.57
CA CYS A 87 -9.45 -9.34 5.44
C CYS A 87 -8.76 -10.22 6.48
N LYS A 88 -7.76 -10.97 6.01
CA LYS A 88 -6.78 -11.69 6.84
C LYS A 88 -5.43 -11.04 6.67
N CYS A 89 -4.74 -10.79 7.77
CA CYS A 89 -3.48 -10.09 7.80
C CYS A 89 -2.38 -10.94 8.43
N ALA A 90 -1.15 -10.72 7.99
CA ALA A 90 0.01 -11.25 8.69
C ALA A 90 0.12 -10.61 10.09
N THR A 91 0.77 -11.29 11.01
CA THR A 91 1.08 -10.75 12.35
C THR A 91 2.32 -9.85 12.37
N THR A 92 3.08 -9.82 11.27
CA THR A 92 4.28 -9.00 11.11
C THR A 92 3.96 -7.74 10.29
N GLY A 93 4.32 -6.56 10.79
CA GLY A 93 4.13 -5.28 10.09
C GLY A 93 5.08 -5.01 8.91
N VAL A 94 5.70 -6.04 8.35
CA VAL A 94 6.63 -5.91 7.21
C VAL A 94 5.82 -5.94 5.92
N LEU A 95 5.47 -4.77 5.39
CA LEU A 95 4.56 -4.63 4.23
C LEU A 95 5.06 -5.33 2.96
N VAL A 96 6.37 -5.50 2.79
CA VAL A 96 6.98 -6.18 1.64
C VAL A 96 6.97 -7.71 1.77
N LEU A 97 6.77 -8.24 2.98
CA LEU A 97 6.91 -9.67 3.24
C LEU A 97 5.53 -10.33 3.32
N GLU A 98 5.10 -10.92 2.20
CA GLU A 98 3.92 -11.78 2.19
C GLU A 98 4.30 -13.15 2.77
N THR A 99 3.77 -13.49 3.94
CA THR A 99 4.02 -14.77 4.62
C THR A 99 3.42 -15.93 3.83
N ASP A 100 3.96 -17.14 4.00
CA ASP A 100 3.45 -18.32 3.30
C ASP A 100 1.98 -18.63 3.63
N SER A 101 1.57 -18.41 4.88
CA SER A 101 0.16 -18.50 5.30
C SER A 101 -0.72 -17.51 4.54
N LEU A 102 -0.27 -16.26 4.38
CA LEU A 102 -1.06 -15.24 3.68
C LEU A 102 -1.16 -15.55 2.18
N LYS A 103 -0.08 -16.03 1.56
CA LYS A 103 -0.08 -16.51 0.16
C LYS A 103 -1.04 -17.69 -0.04
N ALA A 104 -1.01 -18.66 0.88
CA ALA A 104 -1.90 -19.81 0.85
C ALA A 104 -3.36 -19.38 0.97
N TYR A 105 -3.66 -18.46 1.88
CA TYR A 105 -4.98 -17.85 2.03
C TYR A 105 -5.43 -17.15 0.73
N THR A 106 -4.59 -16.28 0.15
CA THR A 106 -4.87 -15.60 -1.13
C THR A 106 -5.22 -16.59 -2.22
N LYS A 107 -4.44 -17.66 -2.38
CA LYS A 107 -4.67 -18.69 -3.40
C LYS A 107 -5.98 -19.47 -3.20
N SER A 108 -6.41 -19.63 -1.94
CA SER A 108 -7.63 -20.37 -1.59
C SER A 108 -8.92 -19.58 -1.83
N LYS A 109 -8.82 -18.25 -1.96
CA LYS A 109 -9.96 -17.35 -2.06
C LYS A 109 -10.11 -16.80 -3.48
N PRO A 110 -11.23 -17.06 -4.17
CA PRO A 110 -11.47 -16.45 -5.48
C PRO A 110 -11.59 -14.93 -5.32
N ASN A 111 -11.10 -14.18 -6.30
CA ASN A 111 -11.17 -12.70 -6.34
C ASN A 111 -10.52 -12.01 -5.13
N ALA A 112 -9.58 -12.69 -4.46
CA ALA A 112 -8.82 -12.11 -3.37
C ALA A 112 -7.87 -11.02 -3.89
N VAL A 113 -7.80 -9.94 -3.13
CA VAL A 113 -6.91 -8.81 -3.39
C VAL A 113 -5.85 -8.83 -2.31
N ASN A 114 -4.62 -9.15 -2.70
CA ASN A 114 -3.46 -9.13 -1.81
C ASN A 114 -2.74 -7.78 -1.84
N GLY A 115 -1.82 -7.58 -0.88
CA GLY A 115 -1.10 -6.33 -0.73
C GLY A 115 -1.98 -5.19 -0.22
N CYS A 116 -3.07 -5.52 0.47
CA CYS A 116 -3.84 -4.54 1.22
C CYS A 116 -3.13 -4.20 2.53
N VAL A 117 -3.44 -3.04 3.07
CA VAL A 117 -2.92 -2.52 4.32
C VAL A 117 -4.11 -2.10 5.17
N CYS A 118 -4.32 -2.76 6.30
CA CYS A 118 -5.52 -2.54 7.13
C CYS A 118 -5.16 -2.06 8.54
N ASP A 119 -6.16 -1.50 9.21
CA ASP A 119 -6.08 -1.26 10.66
C ASP A 119 -5.90 -2.59 11.42
N PRO A 120 -5.10 -2.59 12.49
CA PRO A 120 -4.92 -3.77 13.33
C PRO A 120 -6.26 -4.14 13.95
N ALA A 121 -6.42 -5.41 14.29
CA ALA A 121 -7.56 -5.87 15.07
C ALA A 121 -7.76 -5.03 16.34
N GLU A 122 -9.01 -4.82 16.75
CA GLU A 122 -9.29 -4.16 18.03
C GLU A 122 -8.60 -4.91 19.18
N PRO A 123 -8.12 -4.20 20.23
CA PRO A 123 -7.51 -4.84 21.39
C PRO A 123 -8.41 -5.95 21.95
N GLY A 124 -7.88 -7.17 22.04
CA GLY A 124 -8.60 -8.34 22.52
C GLY A 124 -9.50 -9.06 21.48
N LYS A 125 -9.50 -8.62 20.21
CA LYS A 125 -10.26 -9.27 19.12
C LYS A 125 -9.39 -9.77 17.96
N GLY A 126 -8.07 -9.83 18.16
CA GLY A 126 -7.08 -10.06 17.12
C GLY A 126 -6.16 -11.24 17.34
N GLU A 127 -6.59 -12.27 18.07
CA GLU A 127 -5.75 -13.47 18.23
C GLU A 127 -5.52 -14.13 16.85
N PRO A 128 -4.28 -14.53 16.54
CA PRO A 128 -4.01 -15.27 15.31
C PRO A 128 -4.84 -16.54 15.26
N ASP A 129 -5.41 -16.83 14.10
CA ASP A 129 -6.08 -18.11 13.86
C ASP A 129 -5.08 -19.27 13.73
N ALA A 130 -5.58 -20.47 13.41
CA ALA A 130 -4.76 -21.66 13.25
C ALA A 130 -3.67 -21.52 12.18
N ASP A 131 -3.84 -20.61 11.22
CA ASP A 131 -2.88 -20.32 10.14
C ASP A 131 -1.90 -19.20 10.52
N GLY A 132 -2.03 -18.65 11.73
CA GLY A 132 -1.23 -17.53 12.23
C GLY A 132 -1.63 -16.19 11.60
N LEU A 133 -2.83 -16.08 11.03
CA LEU A 133 -3.36 -14.86 10.45
C LEU A 133 -4.34 -14.19 11.40
N VAL A 134 -4.36 -12.85 11.40
CA VAL A 134 -5.30 -12.07 12.22
C VAL A 134 -6.38 -11.46 11.34
N VAL A 135 -7.58 -11.30 11.89
CA VAL A 135 -8.65 -10.57 11.20
C VAL A 135 -8.42 -9.07 11.41
N ALA A 136 -8.39 -8.30 10.32
CA ALA A 136 -8.24 -6.84 10.40
C ALA A 136 -9.41 -6.19 11.14
N ALA A 137 -9.20 -5.02 11.74
CA ALA A 137 -10.33 -4.17 12.10
C ALA A 137 -10.70 -3.28 10.92
N GLY A 138 -11.99 -3.25 10.57
CA GLY A 138 -12.57 -2.17 9.77
C GLY A 138 -11.93 -1.95 8.39
N ASP A 139 -11.27 -0.81 8.25
CA ASP A 139 -10.97 -0.16 6.97
C ASP A 139 -9.59 -0.55 6.45
N CYS A 140 -9.49 -0.69 5.14
CA CYS A 140 -8.27 -1.11 4.47
C CYS A 140 -7.95 -0.20 3.29
N TRP A 141 -6.67 -0.13 2.94
CA TRP A 141 -6.18 0.41 1.69
C TRP A 141 -5.65 -0.72 0.83
N CYS A 142 -6.26 -0.95 -0.33
CA CYS A 142 -5.88 -2.02 -1.25
C CYS A 142 -5.30 -1.44 -2.54
N LEU A 143 -4.26 -2.08 -3.07
CA LEU A 143 -3.62 -1.67 -4.33
C LEU A 143 -4.64 -1.63 -5.47
N SER A 144 -4.77 -0.48 -6.13
CA SER A 144 -5.72 -0.28 -7.24
C SER A 144 -5.44 -1.25 -8.40
N GLU A 145 -4.17 -1.58 -8.67
CA GLU A 145 -3.80 -2.58 -9.68
C GLU A 145 -4.32 -3.99 -9.34
N ARG A 146 -4.28 -4.37 -8.06
CA ARG A 146 -4.77 -5.68 -7.59
C ARG A 146 -6.29 -5.72 -7.55
N LEU A 147 -6.93 -4.61 -7.21
CA LEU A 147 -8.38 -4.43 -7.35
C LEU A 147 -8.79 -4.60 -8.82
N LYS A 148 -8.13 -3.91 -9.75
CA LYS A 148 -8.36 -4.04 -11.20
C LYS A 148 -8.26 -5.49 -11.68
N ALA A 149 -7.23 -6.21 -11.25
CA ALA A 149 -6.98 -7.58 -11.69
C ALA A 149 -7.97 -8.60 -11.12
N ASN A 150 -8.39 -8.45 -9.86
CA ASN A 150 -9.06 -9.53 -9.12
C ASN A 150 -10.50 -9.24 -8.69
N SER A 151 -10.91 -7.98 -8.58
CA SER A 151 -12.22 -7.63 -7.98
C SER A 151 -13.41 -7.71 -8.95
N GLY A 152 -13.14 -7.62 -10.26
CA GLY A 152 -14.19 -7.46 -11.27
C GLY A 152 -14.86 -6.08 -11.27
N LEU A 153 -14.35 -5.13 -10.49
CA LEU A 153 -14.83 -3.75 -10.46
C LEU A 153 -14.44 -3.00 -11.73
N LYS A 154 -15.17 -1.92 -12.00
CA LYS A 154 -14.80 -0.94 -13.03
C LYS A 154 -13.91 0.13 -12.42
N GLU A 155 -12.97 0.60 -13.22
CA GLU A 155 -12.24 1.83 -12.93
C GLU A 155 -13.25 2.97 -12.94
N ALA A 156 -13.23 3.84 -11.94
CA ALA A 156 -13.95 5.09 -12.01
C ALA A 156 -13.32 5.87 -13.14
N GLU A 157 -14.09 6.08 -14.21
CA GLU A 157 -13.74 7.11 -15.16
C GLU A 157 -13.62 8.39 -14.35
N GLU A 158 -12.47 9.06 -14.43
CA GLU A 158 -12.42 10.45 -14.05
C GLU A 158 -13.59 11.08 -14.78
N GLN A 159 -14.62 11.49 -14.03
CA GLN A 159 -15.52 12.48 -14.54
C GLN A 159 -14.58 13.65 -14.82
N LYS A 160 -14.10 13.73 -16.07
CA LYS A 160 -13.84 15.00 -16.70
C LYS A 160 -15.10 15.74 -16.40
N SER A 161 -15.04 16.58 -15.37
CA SER A 161 -16.01 17.59 -15.10
C SER A 161 -15.93 18.47 -16.33
N ASP A 162 -16.58 18.02 -17.40
CA ASP A 162 -17.08 18.81 -18.48
C ASP A 162 -17.99 19.79 -17.75
N THR A 163 -17.37 20.88 -17.32
CA THR A 163 -18.05 22.16 -17.22
C THR A 163 -18.48 22.45 -18.65
N GLU A 164 -19.54 21.76 -19.09
CA GLU A 164 -20.38 22.18 -20.18
C GLU A 164 -21.03 23.46 -19.66
N VAL A 165 -20.29 24.56 -19.87
CA VAL A 165 -20.85 25.90 -19.85
C VAL A 165 -22.02 25.84 -20.82
N ASP A 166 -23.22 25.76 -20.26
CA ASP A 166 -24.50 25.91 -20.95
C ASP A 166 -24.40 27.17 -21.83
N LYS A 167 -24.09 26.94 -23.09
CA LYS A 167 -23.93 27.96 -24.12
C LYS A 167 -25.27 28.16 -24.78
N SER A 168 -26.22 28.66 -24.00
CA SER A 168 -27.47 29.21 -24.49
C SER A 168 -27.23 30.58 -25.17
N GLU A 169 -26.92 30.53 -26.48
CA GLU A 169 -27.24 31.48 -27.59
C GLU A 169 -26.99 33.03 -27.50
N PRO A 170 -26.98 33.76 -28.65
CA PRO A 170 -26.05 34.87 -28.89
C PRO A 170 -26.65 36.25 -28.61
N VAL A 171 -25.83 37.16 -28.07
CA VAL A 171 -26.09 38.60 -28.14
C VAL A 171 -24.95 39.28 -28.90
N LYS A 172 -25.38 40.06 -29.90
CA LYS A 172 -24.56 40.82 -30.85
C LYS A 172 -23.58 41.78 -30.18
N ALA A 173 -22.36 41.76 -30.71
CA ALA A 173 -21.46 42.87 -31.00
C ALA A 173 -21.31 44.01 -29.97
N GLN A 174 -20.13 44.07 -29.36
CA GLN A 174 -19.43 45.34 -29.18
C GLN A 174 -17.92 45.15 -29.09
N LYS A 175 -17.21 45.76 -30.06
CA LYS A 175 -15.78 46.13 -29.97
C LYS A 175 -15.65 47.25 -28.92
N PRO A 176 -14.55 47.37 -28.16
CA PRO A 176 -13.35 47.99 -28.74
C PRO A 176 -12.01 47.38 -28.26
N ASP A 177 -11.01 47.75 -29.06
CA ASP A 177 -9.58 47.50 -28.93
C ASP A 177 -9.00 47.94 -27.57
N THR A 178 -8.00 47.22 -27.04
CA THR A 178 -6.77 47.80 -26.47
C THR A 178 -5.67 46.73 -26.41
N GLU A 179 -4.56 47.12 -27.02
CA GLU A 179 -3.23 46.52 -27.14
C GLU A 179 -2.38 46.83 -25.90
N VAL A 180 -1.77 45.82 -25.24
CA VAL A 180 -0.52 45.87 -24.44
C VAL A 180 -0.07 44.39 -24.29
N ASP A 181 0.87 43.89 -25.09
CA ASP A 181 2.33 43.92 -24.90
C ASP A 181 2.87 43.24 -23.61
N SER A 182 4.03 42.59 -23.79
CA SER A 182 5.01 42.16 -22.79
C SER A 182 4.95 40.74 -22.22
N SER A 183 5.78 39.90 -22.83
CA SER A 183 6.98 39.29 -22.21
C SER A 183 6.95 37.81 -21.82
N GLU A 184 7.95 37.11 -22.40
CA GLU A 184 8.44 35.74 -22.15
C GLU A 184 8.60 35.37 -20.67
N PRO A 185 8.69 34.06 -20.40
CA PRO A 185 9.73 33.61 -19.48
C PRO A 185 10.59 32.43 -19.99
N VAL A 186 11.89 32.71 -20.00
CA VAL A 186 12.97 31.97 -19.33
C VAL A 186 13.33 30.55 -19.85
N LYS A 187 14.52 30.49 -20.44
CA LYS A 187 15.34 29.28 -20.67
C LYS A 187 15.60 28.50 -19.37
N PRO A 188 15.59 27.15 -19.39
CA PRO A 188 16.20 26.37 -18.33
C PRO A 188 17.73 26.49 -18.39
N SER A 189 18.31 26.91 -17.26
CA SER A 189 19.74 26.98 -17.04
C SER A 189 20.30 25.60 -16.68
N PHE A 190 21.51 25.38 -17.16
CA PHE A 190 22.38 24.23 -17.00
C PHE A 190 22.50 23.73 -15.54
N CYS A 191 22.34 22.42 -15.32
CA CYS A 191 22.96 21.73 -14.20
C CYS A 191 24.34 21.22 -14.66
N THR A 192 25.39 21.88 -14.18
CA THR A 192 26.77 21.40 -14.28
C THR A 192 26.94 20.17 -13.39
N GLN A 193 27.21 19.01 -13.99
CA GLN A 193 27.69 17.84 -13.26
C GLN A 193 29.06 18.14 -12.65
N LYS A 194 29.15 18.00 -11.33
CA LYS A 194 30.39 17.98 -10.57
C LYS A 194 31.09 16.63 -10.81
N PRO A 195 32.36 16.58 -11.23
CA PRO A 195 33.08 15.32 -11.34
C PRO A 195 33.29 14.70 -9.95
N ALA A 196 32.92 13.42 -9.80
CA ALA A 196 33.33 12.60 -8.68
C ALA A 196 34.85 12.36 -8.76
N ALA A 197 35.55 12.68 -7.69
CA ALA A 197 36.93 12.25 -7.49
C ALA A 197 36.93 10.82 -6.94
N PRO A 198 37.83 9.93 -7.41
CA PRO A 198 38.02 8.63 -6.80
C PRO A 198 38.83 8.81 -5.51
N VAL A 199 38.20 8.53 -4.38
CA VAL A 199 38.89 8.40 -3.09
C VAL A 199 39.06 6.92 -2.80
N ASP A 200 40.19 6.36 -3.28
CA ASP A 200 40.82 5.19 -2.69
C ASP A 200 41.33 5.59 -1.29
N ALA A 201 40.43 5.60 -0.32
CA ALA A 201 40.75 5.71 1.09
C ALA A 201 40.79 4.29 1.66
N ALA A 202 42.00 3.79 1.93
CA ALA A 202 42.21 2.53 2.63
C ALA A 202 41.40 2.55 3.95
N ALA A 203 40.46 1.61 4.06
CA ALA A 203 39.55 1.49 5.20
C ALA A 203 40.37 1.35 6.51
N ALA A 204 40.19 2.30 7.41
CA ALA A 204 40.71 2.19 8.76
C ALA A 204 40.16 0.91 9.43
N PRO A 205 40.93 0.24 10.30
CA PRO A 205 40.45 -0.94 11.02
C PRO A 205 39.20 -0.58 11.82
N LEU A 206 38.12 -1.34 11.60
CA LEU A 206 36.85 -1.18 12.29
C LEU A 206 37.02 -1.44 13.78
N ASP A 207 36.54 -0.51 14.61
CA ASP A 207 36.57 -0.64 16.06
C ASP A 207 35.57 -1.70 16.54
N ALA A 208 36.08 -2.71 17.26
CA ALA A 208 35.26 -3.79 17.80
C ALA A 208 34.22 -3.28 18.82
N ALA A 209 34.48 -2.16 19.52
CA ALA A 209 33.51 -1.57 20.42
C ALA A 209 32.33 -0.94 19.65
N ALA A 210 32.60 -0.27 18.52
CA ALA A 210 31.56 0.23 17.62
C ALA A 210 30.68 -0.90 17.06
N VAL A 211 31.27 -2.02 16.64
CA VAL A 211 30.50 -3.20 16.15
C VAL A 211 29.59 -3.76 17.24
N ARG A 212 30.10 -3.91 18.48
CA ARG A 212 29.29 -4.39 19.61
C ARG A 212 28.16 -3.44 19.98
N LYS A 213 28.43 -2.13 19.97
CA LYS A 213 27.42 -1.11 20.25
C LYS A 213 26.31 -1.15 19.20
N CYS A 214 26.68 -1.21 17.93
CA CYS A 214 25.74 -1.33 16.81
C CYS A 214 24.90 -2.63 16.90
N SER A 215 25.52 -3.78 17.22
CA SER A 215 24.77 -5.03 17.43
C SER A 215 23.76 -4.91 18.57
N THR A 216 24.13 -4.28 19.67
CA THR A 216 23.23 -4.07 20.81
C THR A 216 22.08 -3.13 20.44
N GLU A 217 22.34 -2.06 19.69
CA GLU A 217 21.27 -1.19 19.17
C GLU A 217 20.35 -1.95 18.20
N LEU A 218 20.90 -2.80 17.35
CA LEU A 218 20.13 -3.64 16.43
C LEU A 218 19.22 -4.61 17.19
N ASP A 219 19.73 -5.30 18.21
CA ASP A 219 18.95 -6.23 19.04
C ASP A 219 17.83 -5.53 19.82
N ASN A 220 18.03 -4.25 20.16
CA ASN A 220 17.00 -3.42 20.80
C ASN A 220 16.06 -2.74 19.80
N SER A 221 16.48 -2.61 18.54
CA SER A 221 15.64 -2.12 17.47
C SER A 221 14.63 -3.21 17.11
N ARG A 222 13.41 -2.84 16.73
CA ARG A 222 12.41 -3.82 16.27
C ARG A 222 12.73 -4.41 14.88
N ILE A 223 13.93 -4.16 14.36
CA ILE A 223 14.38 -4.61 13.04
C ILE A 223 14.93 -6.03 13.19
N THR A 224 14.45 -6.96 12.35
CA THR A 224 14.99 -8.32 12.34
C THR A 224 16.35 -8.34 11.64
N LYS A 225 17.36 -8.93 12.31
CA LYS A 225 18.74 -9.02 11.79
C LYS A 225 18.78 -9.60 10.37
N THR A 226 17.99 -10.64 10.09
CA THR A 226 17.91 -11.28 8.76
C THR A 226 17.44 -10.31 7.68
N SER A 227 16.31 -9.62 7.90
CA SER A 227 15.78 -8.67 6.91
C SER A 227 16.75 -7.51 6.63
N LEU A 228 17.46 -7.05 7.66
CA LEU A 228 18.45 -6.00 7.51
C LEU A 228 19.64 -6.48 6.68
N CYS A 229 20.15 -7.69 6.97
CA CYS A 229 21.28 -8.26 6.25
C CYS A 229 20.95 -8.62 4.80
N ASP A 230 19.71 -8.98 4.50
CA ASP A 230 19.25 -9.22 3.13
C ASP A 230 19.19 -7.91 2.34
N GLN A 231 18.64 -6.83 2.91
CA GLN A 231 18.66 -5.49 2.29
C GLN A 231 20.09 -5.01 2.01
N LEU A 232 21.01 -5.17 2.97
CA LEU A 232 22.43 -4.82 2.82
C LEU A 232 23.20 -5.66 1.78
N LYS A 233 22.65 -6.80 1.35
CA LYS A 233 23.24 -7.65 0.30
C LYS A 233 22.68 -7.33 -1.08
N GLU A 234 21.40 -6.99 -1.15
CA GLU A 234 20.72 -6.67 -2.41
C GLU A 234 21.13 -5.29 -2.91
N ASP A 235 21.17 -4.32 -2.00
CA ASP A 235 21.70 -3.00 -2.27
C ASP A 235 23.18 -3.01 -1.91
N GLU A 236 24.09 -2.99 -2.90
CA GLU A 236 25.52 -2.66 -2.69
C GLU A 236 25.71 -1.19 -2.24
N ASP A 237 24.77 -0.69 -1.45
CA ASP A 237 24.69 0.68 -1.05
C ASP A 237 25.82 0.97 -0.05
N THR A 238 26.57 1.99 -0.40
CA THR A 238 27.66 2.52 0.41
C THR A 238 27.14 3.38 1.56
N GLU A 239 25.83 3.59 1.67
CA GLU A 239 25.21 4.48 2.66
C GLU A 239 23.91 3.92 3.26
N MET A 240 23.70 4.14 4.56
CA MET A 240 22.44 3.81 5.22
C MET A 240 21.35 4.83 4.85
N THR A 241 20.11 4.38 4.68
CA THR A 241 18.96 5.29 4.53
C THR A 241 18.80 6.17 5.78
N GLU A 242 18.25 7.38 5.62
CA GLU A 242 18.01 8.30 6.75
C GLU A 242 17.14 7.68 7.86
N ARG A 243 16.18 6.84 7.47
CA ARG A 243 15.36 6.07 8.41
C ARG A 243 16.20 5.10 9.24
N MET A 244 17.15 4.39 8.62
CA MET A 244 18.04 3.48 9.32
C MET A 244 19.01 4.22 10.23
N LYS A 245 19.54 5.38 9.81
CA LYS A 245 20.39 6.25 10.65
C LYS A 245 19.64 6.75 11.90
N ALA A 246 18.34 7.06 11.75
CA ALA A 246 17.52 7.50 12.88
C ALA A 246 17.27 6.38 13.92
N ILE A 247 17.11 5.13 13.46
CA ILE A 247 16.85 3.98 14.33
C ILE A 247 18.14 3.42 14.94
N LEU A 248 19.24 3.45 14.18
CA LEU A 248 20.54 2.88 14.53
C LEU A 248 21.63 3.96 14.45
N PRO A 249 21.58 4.98 15.31
CA PRO A 249 22.45 6.16 15.20
C PRO A 249 23.92 5.85 15.46
N SER A 250 24.26 4.75 16.14
CA SER A 250 25.65 4.33 16.35
C SER A 250 26.17 3.38 15.28
N CYS A 251 25.31 2.89 14.39
CA CYS A 251 25.69 1.97 13.33
C CYS A 251 26.24 2.70 12.12
N THR A 252 27.20 2.06 11.46
CA THR A 252 27.67 2.42 10.12
C THR A 252 27.47 1.21 9.19
N VAL A 253 27.45 1.44 7.87
CA VAL A 253 27.34 0.35 6.88
C VAL A 253 28.39 -0.73 7.15
N ALA A 254 29.64 -0.33 7.37
CA ALA A 254 30.74 -1.25 7.64
C ALA A 254 30.55 -2.09 8.93
N ALA A 255 29.99 -1.49 9.99
CA ALA A 255 29.67 -2.22 11.22
C ALA A 255 28.52 -3.22 11.00
N LEU A 256 27.48 -2.83 10.25
CA LEU A 256 26.37 -3.70 9.88
C LEU A 256 26.82 -4.85 8.99
N THR A 257 27.65 -4.59 7.99
CA THR A 257 28.25 -5.64 7.14
C THR A 257 29.02 -6.65 7.98
N GLU A 258 29.81 -6.20 8.96
CA GLU A 258 30.55 -7.10 9.85
C GLU A 258 29.62 -7.94 10.73
N ILE A 259 28.55 -7.35 11.27
CA ILE A 259 27.50 -8.06 12.02
C ILE A 259 26.83 -9.12 11.14
N CYS A 260 26.58 -8.81 9.86
CA CYS A 260 25.92 -9.70 8.91
C CYS A 260 26.80 -10.86 8.42
N LYS A 261 28.14 -10.74 8.49
CA LYS A 261 29.05 -11.88 8.22
C LYS A 261 29.03 -12.95 9.30
N SER A 262 28.63 -12.59 10.53
CA SER A 262 28.62 -13.48 11.69
C SER A 262 27.32 -14.28 11.85
N SER A 263 26.34 -14.05 10.98
CA SER A 263 25.02 -14.69 10.93
C SER A 263 24.89 -15.59 9.71
#